data_AF-A0A839FQ09-F1
#
_entry.id   AF-A0A839FQ09-F1
#
_cell.length_a   1.000
_cell.length_b   1.000
_cell.length_c   1.000
_cell.angle_alpha   90.00
_cell.angle_beta   90.00
_cell.angle_gamma   90.00
#
_symmetry.space_group_name_H-M   'P 1'
#
loop_
_entity.id
_entity.type
_entity.pdbx_description
1 polymer ?
#
loop_
_entity_poly.entity_id
_entity_poly.type
_entity_poly.pdbx_seq_one_letter_code
_entity_poly.pdbx_strand_id
1 'polypeptide(L)'
;MGWEPTTTFETGADGRLLSSVPEPEWSDEEQGKMLALTYYEAAEKCPVCGGPKSECQDPANEMRYKAEPPVRCFYQTQVSRELDQWKSDERRHTQALIPQVKLQE
;
A
#
# COMPACT_ATOMS: atom_id res chain seq x y z
N MET A 1 -6.29 -1.49 16.25
CA MET A 1 -7.64 -1.43 16.82
C MET A 1 -8.60 -1.26 15.65
N GLY A 2 -9.64 -2.09 15.55
CA GLY A 2 -10.62 -2.05 14.45
C GLY A 2 -11.78 -1.11 14.77
N TRP A 3 -12.63 -0.86 13.79
CA TRP A 3 -13.88 -0.12 13.97
C TRP A 3 -14.93 -1.00 14.67
N GLU A 4 -15.68 -0.41 15.61
CA GLU A 4 -16.77 -1.07 16.35
C GLU A 4 -18.06 -0.25 16.18
N PRO A 5 -19.12 -0.77 15.53
CA PRO A 5 -20.34 -0.03 15.25
C PRO A 5 -21.18 0.25 16.49
N THR A 6 -21.76 1.44 16.56
CA THR A 6 -22.89 1.70 17.46
C THR A 6 -24.18 1.16 16.83
N THR A 7 -25.00 0.40 17.58
CA THR A 7 -26.31 -0.08 17.08
C THR A 7 -27.46 0.73 17.67
N THR A 8 -28.32 1.25 16.81
CA THR A 8 -29.55 1.97 17.21
C THR A 8 -30.74 1.01 17.18
N PHE A 9 -31.55 1.00 18.23
CA PHE A 9 -32.72 0.13 18.38
C PHE A 9 -34.02 0.95 18.48
N GLU A 10 -35.06 0.53 17.77
CA GLU A 10 -36.41 1.10 17.90
C GLU A 10 -37.37 0.08 18.49
N THR A 11 -38.16 0.46 19.50
CA THR A 11 -39.14 -0.40 20.16
C THR A 11 -40.56 0.15 20.02
N GLY A 12 -41.54 -0.76 19.92
CA GLY A 12 -42.95 -0.44 19.85
C GLY A 12 -43.53 -0.07 21.22
N ALA A 13 -44.75 0.46 21.21
CA ALA A 13 -45.46 0.84 22.45
C ALA A 13 -45.72 -0.34 23.40
N ASP A 14 -45.69 -1.56 22.89
CA ASP A 14 -45.78 -2.83 23.63
C ASP A 14 -44.42 -3.32 24.17
N GLY A 15 -43.34 -2.56 23.96
CA GLY A 15 -41.98 -2.91 24.35
C GLY A 15 -41.27 -3.89 23.42
N ARG A 16 -41.90 -4.28 22.30
CA ARG A 16 -41.30 -5.20 21.32
C ARG A 16 -40.30 -4.47 20.43
N LEU A 17 -39.16 -5.10 20.14
CA LEU A 17 -38.19 -4.57 19.16
C LEU A 17 -38.81 -4.53 17.76
N LEU A 18 -38.74 -3.37 17.12
CA LEU A 18 -39.24 -3.13 15.76
C LEU A 18 -38.08 -3.07 14.75
N SER A 19 -36.97 -2.42 15.08
CA SER A 19 -35.80 -2.30 14.20
C SER A 19 -34.47 -2.26 14.97
N SER A 20 -33.39 -2.65 14.30
CA SER A 20 -32.01 -2.60 14.81
C SER A 20 -31.10 -2.26 13.65
N VAL A 21 -30.47 -1.08 13.70
CA VAL A 21 -29.60 -0.58 12.61
C VAL A 21 -28.22 -0.29 13.17
N PRO A 22 -27.17 -1.04 12.77
CA PRO A 22 -25.80 -0.69 13.09
C PRO A 22 -25.37 0.53 12.27
N GLU A 23 -24.56 1.39 12.89
CA GLU A 23 -23.84 2.46 12.22
C GLU A 23 -23.03 1.88 11.05
N PRO A 24 -23.10 2.43 9.83
CA PRO A 24 -22.23 2.03 8.73
C PRO A 24 -20.77 2.39 9.03
N GLU A 25 -19.83 1.51 8.65
CA GLU A 25 -18.39 1.78 8.84
C GLU A 25 -17.95 3.02 8.08
N TRP A 26 -18.54 3.23 6.91
CA TRP A 26 -18.18 4.30 6.00
C TRP A 26 -19.42 5.14 5.76
N SER A 27 -19.26 6.46 5.92
CA SER A 27 -20.23 7.43 5.46
C SER A 27 -20.38 7.38 3.93
N ASP A 28 -21.52 7.86 3.43
CA ASP A 28 -21.75 8.00 1.99
C ASP A 28 -20.67 8.84 1.31
N GLU A 29 -20.11 9.83 2.01
CA GLU A 29 -19.00 10.65 1.51
C GLU A 29 -17.71 9.84 1.36
N GLU A 30 -17.37 9.00 2.34
CA GLU A 30 -16.18 8.13 2.29
C GLU A 30 -16.31 7.08 1.19
N GLN A 31 -17.49 6.45 1.07
CA GLN A 31 -17.79 5.54 -0.03
C GLN A 31 -17.68 6.27 -1.38
N GLY A 32 -18.26 7.47 -1.48
CA GLY A 32 -18.19 8.30 -2.68
C GLY A 32 -16.76 8.64 -3.09
N LYS A 33 -15.89 9.00 -2.14
CA LYS A 33 -14.46 9.26 -2.39
C LYS A 33 -13.75 8.04 -2.93
N MET A 34 -14.03 6.86 -2.39
CA MET A 34 -13.35 5.63 -2.81
C MET A 34 -13.83 5.13 -4.18
N LEU A 35 -15.11 5.32 -4.50
CA LEU A 35 -15.62 5.11 -5.86
C LEU A 35 -14.99 6.09 -6.84
N ALA A 36 -14.94 7.39 -6.51
CA ALA A 36 -14.31 8.40 -7.35
C ALA A 36 -12.82 8.13 -7.59
N LEU A 37 -12.10 7.71 -6.55
CA LEU A 37 -10.71 7.26 -6.67
C LEU A 37 -10.59 6.09 -7.64
N THR A 38 -11.45 5.07 -7.52
CA THR A 38 -11.46 3.92 -8.42
C THR A 38 -11.66 4.33 -9.87
N TYR A 39 -12.62 5.22 -10.14
CA TYR A 39 -12.85 5.75 -11.49
C TYR A 39 -11.65 6.55 -12.00
N TYR A 40 -11.07 7.41 -11.17
CA TYR A 40 -9.88 8.17 -11.53
C TYR A 40 -8.70 7.26 -11.87
N GLU A 41 -8.42 6.24 -11.06
CA GLU A 41 -7.31 5.33 -11.34
C GLU A 41 -7.51 4.54 -12.63
N ALA A 42 -8.74 4.07 -12.90
CA ALA A 42 -9.05 3.38 -14.15
C ALA A 42 -8.97 4.30 -15.38
N ALA A 43 -9.44 5.54 -15.26
CA ALA A 43 -9.50 6.50 -16.37
C ALA A 43 -8.15 7.15 -16.65
N GLU A 44 -7.45 7.61 -15.60
CA GLU A 44 -6.31 8.53 -15.71
C GLU A 44 -4.95 7.88 -15.47
N LYS A 45 -4.86 6.74 -14.76
CA LYS A 45 -3.57 6.07 -14.51
C LYS A 45 -3.30 4.97 -15.53
N CYS A 46 -2.06 4.85 -15.97
CA CYS A 46 -1.59 3.77 -16.83
C CYS A 46 -1.54 2.44 -16.04
N PRO A 47 -2.14 1.34 -16.54
CA PRO A 47 -2.18 0.06 -15.83
C PRO A 47 -0.82 -0.65 -15.78
N VAL A 48 0.18 -0.19 -16.53
CA VAL A 48 1.52 -0.81 -16.58
C VAL A 48 2.50 -0.09 -15.66
N CYS A 49 2.61 1.23 -15.76
CA CYS A 49 3.59 2.01 -14.99
C CYS A 49 3.00 2.78 -13.81
N GLY A 50 1.67 2.87 -13.68
CA GLY A 50 0.98 3.61 -12.61
C GLY A 50 0.99 5.14 -12.74
N GLY A 51 1.71 5.69 -13.72
CA GLY A 51 1.76 7.15 -13.98
C GLY A 51 0.53 7.67 -14.74
N PRO A 52 0.40 9.00 -14.91
CA PRO A 52 -0.70 9.62 -15.66
C PRO A 52 -0.67 9.22 -17.14
N LYS A 53 -1.80 8.76 -17.70
CA LYS A 53 -1.90 8.42 -19.13
C LYS A 53 -1.64 9.61 -20.04
N SER A 54 -2.09 10.80 -19.62
CA SER A 54 -1.85 12.07 -20.31
C SER A 54 -0.37 12.44 -20.45
N GLU A 55 0.51 11.80 -19.71
CA GLU A 55 1.95 12.00 -19.83
C GLU A 55 2.60 10.79 -20.52
N CYS A 56 2.42 9.58 -19.97
CA CYS A 56 3.18 8.41 -20.43
C CYS A 56 2.64 7.78 -21.72
N GLN A 57 1.41 8.09 -22.13
CA GLN A 57 0.83 7.63 -23.40
C GLN A 57 0.69 8.77 -24.42
N ASP A 58 1.12 9.98 -24.08
CA ASP A 58 1.14 11.11 -25.01
C ASP A 58 2.26 10.89 -26.05
N PRO A 59 1.94 10.82 -27.36
CA PRO A 59 2.95 10.71 -28.42
C PRO A 59 3.96 11.85 -28.41
N ALA A 60 3.60 13.04 -27.92
CA ALA A 60 4.53 14.16 -27.79
C ALA A 60 5.66 13.92 -26.78
N ASN A 61 5.54 12.87 -25.95
CA ASN A 61 6.57 12.43 -25.01
C ASN A 61 7.43 11.26 -25.52
N GLU A 62 7.23 10.83 -26.76
CA GLU A 62 8.10 9.86 -27.41
C GLU A 62 9.57 10.33 -27.33
N MET A 63 10.44 9.46 -26.81
CA MET A 63 11.88 9.73 -26.62
C MET A 63 12.25 10.89 -25.67
N ARG A 64 11.31 11.43 -24.88
CA ARG A 64 11.59 12.50 -23.90
C ARG A 64 11.95 12.00 -22.50
N TYR A 65 11.74 10.72 -22.22
CA TYR A 65 12.11 10.10 -20.96
C TYR A 65 13.60 9.76 -20.91
N LYS A 66 14.28 10.16 -19.83
CA LYS A 66 15.68 9.81 -19.55
C LYS A 66 15.77 9.14 -18.18
N ALA A 67 16.26 7.90 -18.16
CA ALA A 67 16.57 7.23 -16.91
C ALA A 67 17.83 7.86 -16.27
N GLU A 68 17.75 8.16 -14.98
CA GLU A 68 18.93 8.49 -14.19
C GLU A 68 19.74 7.22 -13.86
N PRO A 69 21.06 7.34 -13.61
CA PRO A 69 21.85 6.23 -13.11
C PRO A 69 21.27 5.67 -11.79
N PRO A 70 21.39 4.35 -11.55
CA PRO A 70 20.90 3.75 -10.32
C PRO A 70 21.62 4.35 -9.09
N VAL A 71 20.85 4.64 -8.04
CA VAL A 71 21.41 5.08 -6.75
C VAL A 71 21.79 3.87 -5.92
N ARG A 72 23.03 3.85 -5.41
CA ARG A 72 23.50 2.79 -4.52
C ARG A 72 22.88 2.96 -3.12
N CYS A 73 22.16 1.96 -2.65
CA CYS A 73 21.74 1.86 -1.25
C CYS A 73 22.89 1.29 -0.39
N PHE A 74 23.52 2.14 0.43
CA PHE A 74 24.62 1.72 1.31
C PHE A 74 24.18 0.66 2.33
N TYR A 75 22.95 0.75 2.84
CA TYR A 75 22.35 -0.25 3.71
C TYR A 75 22.29 -1.62 3.03
N GLN A 76 21.68 -1.71 1.85
CA GLN A 76 21.58 -2.96 1.10
C GLN A 76 22.95 -3.51 0.71
N THR A 77 23.89 -2.62 0.37
CA THR A 77 25.27 -3.06 0.10
C THR A 77 25.87 -3.78 1.32
N GLN A 78 25.65 -3.26 2.53
CA GLN A 78 26.16 -3.89 3.74
C GLN A 78 25.42 -5.19 4.07
N VAL A 79 24.09 -5.25 3.86
CA VAL A 79 23.31 -6.48 3.99
C VAL A 79 23.83 -7.58 3.06
N SER A 80 24.06 -7.27 1.78
CA SER A 80 24.58 -8.23 0.82
C SER A 80 25.96 -8.76 1.22
N ARG A 81 26.87 -7.88 1.66
CA ARG A 81 28.20 -8.28 2.13
C ARG A 81 28.15 -9.25 3.31
N GLU A 82 27.28 -8.97 4.28
CA GLU A 82 27.13 -9.83 5.47
C GLU A 82 26.51 -11.18 5.10
N LEU A 83 25.50 -11.20 4.22
CA LEU A 83 24.90 -12.44 3.73
C LEU A 83 25.92 -13.31 2.98
N ASP A 84 26.75 -12.70 2.14
CA ASP A 84 27.78 -13.44 1.40
C ASP A 84 28.84 -14.01 2.35
N GLN A 85 29.22 -13.28 3.39
CA GLN A 85 30.09 -13.80 4.46
C GLN A 85 29.46 -14.96 5.22
N TRP A 86 28.17 -14.89 5.58
CA TRP A 86 27.50 -16.01 6.26
C TRP A 86 27.36 -17.24 5.40
N LYS A 87 27.16 -17.07 4.09
CA LYS A 87 27.17 -18.18 3.13
C LYS A 87 28.54 -18.84 3.07
N SER A 88 29.64 -18.07 3.13
CA SER A 88 30.99 -18.64 3.15
C SER A 88 31.36 -19.30 4.48
N ASP A 89 30.78 -18.86 5.60
CA ASP A 89 31.05 -19.38 6.94
C ASP A 89 30.34 -20.71 7.27
N GLU A 90 29.66 -21.35 6.30
CA GLU A 90 28.91 -22.63 6.45
C GLU A 90 27.94 -22.67 7.66
N ARG A 91 27.36 -21.53 8.03
CA ARG A 91 26.43 -21.45 9.17
C ARG A 91 25.15 -22.26 8.90
N ARG A 92 24.52 -22.77 9.95
CA ARG A 92 23.21 -23.45 9.81
C ARG A 92 22.15 -22.43 9.40
N HIS A 93 21.27 -22.84 8.48
CA HIS A 93 20.11 -22.06 8.05
C HIS A 93 20.44 -20.63 7.58
N THR A 94 21.52 -20.44 6.80
CA THR A 94 21.92 -19.11 6.28
C THR A 94 20.79 -18.33 5.59
N GLN A 95 19.86 -19.03 4.93
CA GLN A 95 18.70 -18.41 4.28
C GLN A 95 17.65 -17.83 5.25
N ALA A 96 17.68 -18.23 6.54
CA ALA A 96 16.78 -17.74 7.57
C ALA A 96 17.40 -16.63 8.44
N LEU A 97 18.66 -16.26 8.20
CA LEU A 97 19.36 -15.22 8.95
C LEU A 97 19.19 -13.87 8.26
N ILE A 98 18.81 -12.83 9.03
CA ILE A 98 18.58 -11.46 8.52
C ILE A 98 19.59 -10.51 9.19
N PRO A 99 20.55 -9.92 8.45
CA PRO A 99 21.51 -8.96 8.99
C PRO A 99 20.85 -7.72 9.59
N GLN A 100 21.26 -7.37 10.80
CA GLN A 100 20.84 -6.14 11.48
C GLN A 100 21.86 -5.03 11.22
N VAL A 101 21.75 -4.38 10.07
CA VAL A 101 22.64 -3.25 9.73
C VAL A 101 22.14 -1.98 10.41
N LYS A 102 23.06 -1.25 11.05
CA LYS A 102 22.79 0.05 11.70
C LYS A 102 23.67 1.12 11.09
N LEU A 103 23.16 2.34 11.04
CA LEU A 103 23.98 3.51 10.71
C LEU A 103 24.94 3.78 11.88
N GLN A 104 26.22 4.00 11.58
CA GLN A 104 27.22 4.40 12.56
C GLN A 104 27.44 5.91 12.41
N GLU A 105 27.55 6.61 13.55
CA GLU A 105 27.86 8.04 13.63
C GLU A 105 29.37 8.29 13.48
#